data_AF-A0AAN7YAT7-F1
#
_entry.id   AF-A0AAN7YAT7-F1
#
_cell.length_a   1.000
_cell.length_b   1.000
_cell.length_c   1.000
_cell.angle_alpha   90.00
_cell.angle_beta   90.00
_cell.angle_gamma   90.00
#
_symmetry.space_group_name_H-M   'P 1'
#
loop_
_entity.id
_entity.type
_entity.pdbx_description
1 polymer ?
#
loop_
_entity_poly.entity_id
_entity_poly.type
_entity_poly.pdbx_seq_one_letter_code
_entity_poly.pdbx_strand_id
1 'polypeptide(L)'
;MEPTHYEDSLREMFTIHAYIAFTMDKLIQSIVRQLQHLVTDDVCARVTDLYLSESANKSSGGLLSTQTSRATAEGTYQRKAEQLMSDENCFKLMFVKSRGSVSLAMELLDTEEDNSDEPAEAERWSDYVGRYLNSDSASPELREHLSQKPVFLPRNLRRIRKCQRGWEQLQQERMSKVPSDTSHDGSSELKMECMFKLNSYKMVYVCKSEDYMYRHTALTRAHQSQQRVNTRLHRRFHAWLDSWAKEHVTSDMAADNRKWLMGERREGLLPCTTTCHPKVLHYINVNKFRVKYRTL
;
A
#
# COMPACT_ATOMS: atom_id res chain seq x y z
N MET A 1 -17.52 -50.95 -10.53
CA MET A 1 -16.54 -51.90 -9.99
C MET A 1 -16.10 -51.38 -8.64
N GLU A 2 -15.84 -52.27 -7.68
CA GLU A 2 -15.14 -51.87 -6.45
C GLU A 2 -13.75 -51.32 -6.83
N PRO A 3 -13.31 -50.19 -6.24
CA PRO A 3 -12.03 -49.55 -6.58
C PRO A 3 -10.83 -50.51 -6.47
N THR A 4 -10.87 -51.39 -5.48
CA THR A 4 -9.88 -52.45 -5.24
C THR A 4 -9.79 -53.43 -6.40
N HIS A 5 -10.92 -53.89 -6.95
CA HIS A 5 -10.94 -54.83 -8.06
C HIS A 5 -10.38 -54.24 -9.37
N TYR A 6 -10.64 -52.95 -9.62
CA TYR A 6 -10.07 -52.24 -10.77
C TYR A 6 -8.56 -52.08 -10.65
N GLU A 7 -8.07 -51.66 -9.48
CA GLU A 7 -6.63 -51.53 -9.23
C GLU A 7 -5.89 -52.87 -9.35
N ASP A 8 -6.47 -53.95 -8.83
CA ASP A 8 -5.86 -55.28 -8.86
C ASP A 8 -5.83 -55.85 -10.28
N SER A 9 -6.89 -55.66 -11.07
CA SER A 9 -6.90 -56.02 -12.49
C SER A 9 -5.83 -55.27 -13.30
N LEU A 10 -5.63 -53.98 -13.00
CA LEU A 10 -4.58 -53.19 -13.65
C LEU A 10 -3.18 -53.63 -13.24
N ARG A 11 -2.97 -54.01 -11.98
CA ARG A 11 -1.70 -54.57 -11.51
C ARG A 11 -1.40 -55.92 -12.15
N GLU A 12 -2.41 -56.75 -12.38
CA GLU A 12 -2.26 -58.03 -13.06
C GLU A 12 -1.85 -57.85 -14.54
N MET A 13 -2.43 -56.87 -15.24
CA MET A 13 -2.15 -56.63 -16.67
C MET A 13 -0.89 -55.80 -16.92
N PHE A 14 -0.61 -54.79 -16.09
CA PHE A 14 0.46 -53.80 -16.32
C PHE A 14 1.55 -53.78 -15.26
N THR A 15 1.47 -54.66 -14.26
CA THR A 15 2.47 -54.81 -13.19
C THR A 15 2.79 -53.48 -12.49
N ILE A 16 4.06 -53.09 -12.48
CA ILE A 16 4.57 -51.88 -11.83
C ILE A 16 4.13 -50.58 -12.50
N HIS A 17 3.63 -50.60 -13.74
CA HIS A 17 3.20 -49.38 -14.44
C HIS A 17 1.73 -49.04 -14.20
N ALA A 18 0.98 -49.94 -13.54
CA ALA A 18 -0.43 -49.75 -13.22
C ALA A 18 -0.71 -48.50 -12.38
N TYR A 19 0.27 -48.00 -11.61
CA TYR A 19 0.10 -46.83 -10.74
C TYR A 19 -0.26 -45.55 -11.48
N ILE A 20 0.22 -45.38 -12.71
CA ILE A 20 -0.14 -44.21 -13.51
C ILE A 20 -1.66 -44.22 -13.78
N ALA A 21 -2.23 -45.37 -14.13
CA ALA A 21 -3.66 -45.48 -14.42
C ALA A 21 -4.53 -45.31 -13.17
N PHE A 22 -4.23 -45.98 -12.06
CA PHE A 22 -5.06 -45.85 -10.86
C PHE A 22 -4.88 -44.51 -10.11
N THR A 23 -3.72 -43.85 -10.24
CA THR A 23 -3.55 -42.48 -9.70
C THR A 23 -4.31 -41.46 -10.54
N MET A 24 -4.33 -41.62 -11.86
CA MET A 24 -5.18 -40.81 -12.73
C MET A 24 -6.67 -41.03 -12.46
N ASP A 25 -7.09 -42.28 -12.25
CA ASP A 25 -8.47 -42.58 -11.88
C ASP A 25 -8.87 -41.90 -10.55
N LYS A 26 -8.04 -41.99 -9.51
CA LYS A 26 -8.25 -41.27 -8.25
C LYS A 26 -8.29 -39.75 -8.42
N LEU A 27 -7.43 -39.20 -9.27
CA LEU A 27 -7.45 -37.77 -9.60
C LEU A 27 -8.76 -37.39 -10.28
N ILE A 28 -9.22 -38.16 -11.28
CA ILE A 28 -10.47 -37.94 -11.98
C ILE A 28 -11.65 -38.03 -11.01
N GLN A 29 -11.69 -39.07 -10.15
CA GLN A 29 -12.72 -39.20 -9.12
C GLN A 29 -12.75 -37.99 -8.18
N SER A 30 -11.57 -37.49 -7.79
CA SER A 30 -11.47 -36.28 -6.97
C SER A 30 -12.00 -35.05 -7.70
N ILE A 31 -11.64 -34.85 -8.97
CA ILE A 31 -12.14 -33.74 -9.81
C ILE A 31 -13.66 -33.83 -9.96
N VAL A 32 -14.20 -35.00 -10.29
CA VAL A 32 -15.65 -35.23 -10.45
C VAL A 32 -16.39 -34.92 -9.15
N ARG A 33 -15.87 -35.38 -8.01
CA ARG A 33 -16.46 -35.09 -6.69
C ARG A 33 -16.47 -33.58 -6.39
N GLN A 34 -15.40 -32.85 -6.71
CA GLN A 34 -15.37 -31.39 -6.53
C GLN A 34 -16.33 -30.67 -7.48
N LEU A 35 -16.45 -31.13 -8.73
CA LEU A 35 -17.43 -30.59 -9.69
C LEU A 35 -18.86 -30.85 -9.24
N GLN A 36 -19.15 -32.04 -8.72
CA GLN A 36 -20.45 -32.34 -8.13
C GLN A 36 -20.75 -31.38 -6.99
N HIS A 37 -19.81 -31.19 -6.05
CA HIS A 37 -19.98 -30.24 -4.96
C HIS A 37 -20.29 -28.82 -5.46
N LEU A 38 -19.55 -28.32 -6.45
CA LEU A 38 -19.74 -26.98 -7.02
C LEU A 38 -21.17 -26.78 -7.58
N VAL A 39 -21.78 -27.83 -8.13
CA VAL A 39 -23.11 -27.76 -8.76
C VAL A 39 -24.24 -28.09 -7.79
N THR A 40 -23.98 -28.92 -6.78
CA THR A 40 -25.00 -29.31 -5.79
C THR A 40 -25.10 -28.37 -4.61
N ASP A 41 -24.02 -27.67 -4.27
CA ASP A 41 -24.00 -26.73 -3.17
C ASP A 41 -24.67 -25.40 -3.56
N ASP A 42 -25.68 -25.00 -2.79
CA ASP A 42 -26.46 -23.79 -3.02
C ASP A 42 -25.61 -22.52 -2.88
N VAL A 43 -24.60 -22.51 -2.01
CA VAL A 43 -23.69 -21.36 -1.87
C VAL A 43 -22.84 -21.22 -3.12
N CYS A 44 -22.20 -22.30 -3.60
CA CYS A 44 -21.44 -22.32 -4.84
C CYS A 44 -22.25 -21.85 -6.07
N ALA A 45 -23.51 -22.30 -6.19
CA ALA A 45 -24.40 -21.90 -7.27
C ALA A 45 -24.70 -20.39 -7.23
N ARG A 46 -25.08 -19.86 -6.05
CA ARG A 46 -25.38 -18.43 -5.86
C ARG A 46 -24.15 -17.54 -6.07
N VAL A 47 -22.96 -17.98 -5.65
CA VAL A 47 -21.70 -17.24 -5.88
C VAL A 47 -21.38 -17.18 -7.37
N THR A 48 -21.62 -18.28 -8.10
CA THR A 48 -21.46 -18.32 -9.55
C THR A 48 -22.40 -17.35 -10.26
N ASP A 49 -23.68 -17.32 -9.86
CA ASP A 49 -24.66 -16.38 -10.40
C ASP A 49 -24.31 -14.91 -10.07
N LEU A 50 -23.83 -14.66 -8.85
CA LEU A 50 -23.34 -13.34 -8.44
C LEU A 50 -22.17 -12.90 -9.33
N TYR A 51 -21.20 -13.78 -9.59
CA TYR A 51 -20.08 -13.48 -10.47
C TYR A 51 -20.55 -13.18 -11.90
N LEU A 52 -21.42 -14.01 -12.47
CA LEU A 52 -21.90 -13.85 -13.85
C LEU A 52 -22.68 -12.53 -14.02
N SER A 53 -23.54 -12.20 -13.07
CA SER A 53 -24.32 -10.95 -13.09
C SER A 53 -23.44 -9.70 -12.94
N GLU A 54 -22.44 -9.73 -12.06
CA GLU A 54 -21.53 -8.60 -11.82
C GLU A 54 -20.44 -8.48 -12.90
N SER A 55 -20.09 -9.59 -13.56
CA SER A 55 -19.21 -9.62 -14.73
C SER A 55 -19.84 -8.90 -15.92
N ALA A 56 -21.13 -9.11 -16.17
CA ALA A 56 -21.88 -8.36 -17.20
C ALA A 56 -21.85 -6.84 -16.94
N ASN A 57 -21.82 -6.42 -15.66
CA ASN A 57 -21.81 -5.02 -15.24
C ASN A 57 -20.40 -4.41 -15.09
N LYS A 58 -19.33 -5.13 -15.45
CA LYS A 58 -17.92 -4.71 -15.29
C LYS A 58 -17.51 -4.41 -13.83
N SER A 59 -18.21 -5.02 -12.86
CA SER A 59 -17.95 -4.88 -11.44
C SER A 59 -16.95 -5.91 -10.89
N SER A 60 -16.57 -6.93 -11.67
CA SER A 60 -15.71 -8.04 -11.24
C SER A 60 -14.23 -7.88 -11.61
N GLY A 61 -13.81 -6.69 -12.06
CA GLY A 61 -12.44 -6.41 -12.47
C GLY A 61 -12.34 -5.77 -13.86
N GLY A 62 -11.11 -5.50 -14.31
CA GLY A 62 -10.86 -4.81 -15.58
C GLY A 62 -9.48 -4.16 -15.66
N LEU A 63 -9.28 -3.26 -16.63
CA LEU A 63 -8.00 -2.59 -16.82
C LEU A 63 -7.63 -1.72 -15.60
N LEU A 64 -6.33 -1.71 -15.24
CA LEU A 64 -5.76 -0.89 -14.18
C LEU A 64 -6.09 0.60 -14.34
N SER A 65 -6.13 1.11 -15.58
CA SER A 65 -6.44 2.52 -15.86
C SER A 65 -7.84 2.94 -15.43
N THR A 66 -8.77 1.99 -15.30
CA THR A 66 -10.18 2.24 -14.94
C THR A 66 -10.49 1.86 -13.48
N GLN A 67 -9.49 1.47 -12.69
CA GLN A 67 -9.68 0.96 -11.33
C GLN A 67 -10.43 1.95 -10.44
N THR A 68 -10.04 3.24 -10.44
CA THR A 68 -10.70 4.27 -9.60
C THR A 68 -12.18 4.44 -9.93
N SER A 69 -12.55 4.39 -11.21
CA SER A 69 -13.94 4.50 -11.64
C SER A 69 -14.78 3.26 -11.28
N ARG A 70 -14.15 2.09 -11.14
CA ARG A 70 -14.83 0.81 -10.85
C ARG A 70 -14.82 0.47 -9.36
N ALA A 71 -14.04 1.17 -8.54
CA ALA A 71 -13.87 0.89 -7.11
C ALA A 71 -15.19 0.78 -6.34
N THR A 72 -16.18 1.62 -6.65
CA THR A 72 -17.50 1.55 -5.99
C THR A 72 -18.28 0.29 -6.39
N ALA A 73 -18.26 -0.07 -7.67
CA ALA A 73 -18.95 -1.26 -8.17
C ALA A 73 -18.27 -2.55 -7.67
N GLU A 74 -16.94 -2.61 -7.72
CA GLU A 74 -16.13 -3.69 -7.15
C GLU A 74 -16.37 -3.84 -5.64
N GLY A 75 -16.46 -2.72 -4.91
CA GLY A 75 -16.74 -2.73 -3.47
C GLY A 75 -18.16 -3.21 -3.14
N THR A 76 -19.15 -2.94 -3.99
CA THR A 76 -20.51 -3.49 -3.84
C THR A 76 -20.54 -4.99 -4.15
N TYR A 77 -19.83 -5.45 -5.18
CA TYR A 77 -19.68 -6.88 -5.48
C TYR A 77 -19.02 -7.62 -4.31
N GLN A 78 -17.95 -7.05 -3.74
CA GLN A 78 -17.26 -7.60 -2.58
C GLN A 78 -18.21 -7.76 -1.38
N ARG A 79 -18.96 -6.72 -1.01
CA ARG A 79 -19.92 -6.79 0.11
C ARG A 79 -21.02 -7.83 -0.11
N LYS A 80 -21.53 -7.97 -1.35
CA LYS A 80 -22.51 -9.01 -1.67
C LYS A 80 -21.93 -10.42 -1.52
N ALA A 81 -20.66 -10.61 -1.89
CA ALA A 81 -19.97 -11.89 -1.75
C ALA A 81 -19.71 -12.23 -0.26
N GLU A 82 -19.26 -11.26 0.54
CA GLU A 82 -19.07 -11.39 1.99
C GLU A 82 -20.38 -11.77 2.68
N GLN A 83 -21.50 -11.11 2.35
CA GLN A 83 -22.82 -11.42 2.91
C GLN A 83 -23.33 -12.81 2.50
N LEU A 84 -22.99 -13.27 1.30
CA LEU A 84 -23.44 -14.58 0.79
C LEU A 84 -22.68 -15.75 1.44
N MET A 85 -21.47 -15.49 1.94
CA MET A 85 -20.53 -16.46 2.51
C MET A 85 -20.08 -16.03 3.91
N SER A 86 -21.01 -15.58 4.76
CA SER A 86 -20.73 -15.06 6.11
C SER A 86 -20.00 -16.07 7.00
N ASP A 87 -20.31 -17.36 6.84
CA ASP A 87 -19.79 -18.43 7.69
C ASP A 87 -18.52 -19.08 7.10
N GLU A 88 -18.00 -18.53 5.99
CA GLU A 88 -16.83 -19.06 5.29
C GLU A 88 -15.70 -18.01 5.16
N ASN A 89 -14.48 -18.49 5.01
CA ASN A 89 -13.33 -17.63 4.74
C ASN A 89 -13.37 -17.14 3.30
N CYS A 90 -13.64 -15.85 3.09
CA CYS A 90 -13.66 -15.25 1.77
C CYS A 90 -12.25 -14.80 1.35
N PHE A 91 -11.81 -15.17 0.14
CA PHE A 91 -10.53 -14.73 -0.41
C PHE A 91 -10.73 -13.90 -1.68
N LYS A 92 -10.16 -12.71 -1.69
CA LYS A 92 -10.08 -11.85 -2.87
C LYS A 92 -8.81 -12.14 -3.64
N LEU A 93 -9.00 -12.57 -4.89
CA LEU A 93 -7.91 -12.85 -5.83
C LEU A 93 -7.74 -11.66 -6.79
N MET A 94 -6.53 -11.13 -6.88
CA MET A 94 -6.20 -10.04 -7.80
C MET A 94 -5.09 -10.45 -8.77
N PHE A 95 -5.37 -10.35 -10.06
CA PHE A 95 -4.40 -10.61 -11.13
C PHE A 95 -3.96 -9.28 -11.77
N VAL A 96 -2.69 -8.93 -11.60
CA VAL A 96 -2.10 -7.71 -12.16
C VAL A 96 -1.11 -8.11 -13.27
N LYS A 97 -1.49 -7.85 -14.52
CA LYS A 97 -0.64 -8.10 -15.69
C LYS A 97 0.21 -6.86 -16.00
N SER A 98 1.53 -7.00 -15.90
CA SER A 98 2.51 -6.02 -16.38
C SER A 98 3.22 -6.54 -17.63
N ARG A 99 4.00 -5.70 -18.32
CA ARG A 99 4.77 -6.13 -19.50
C ARG A 99 5.77 -7.21 -19.09
N GLY A 100 5.48 -8.47 -19.47
CA GLY A 100 6.36 -9.63 -19.25
C GLY A 100 6.16 -10.38 -17.93
N SER A 101 5.23 -9.98 -17.06
CA SER A 101 4.93 -10.71 -15.82
C SER A 101 3.47 -10.57 -15.38
N VAL A 102 2.98 -11.58 -14.66
CA VAL A 102 1.66 -11.57 -14.01
C VAL A 102 1.89 -11.73 -12.51
N SER A 103 1.42 -10.76 -11.73
CA SER A 103 1.43 -10.83 -10.28
C SER A 103 0.06 -11.27 -9.77
N LEU A 104 0.02 -12.33 -8.96
CA LEU A 104 -1.16 -12.75 -8.21
C LEU A 104 -1.04 -12.23 -6.77
N ALA A 105 -2.08 -11.55 -6.29
CA ALA A 105 -2.25 -11.22 -4.89
C ALA A 105 -3.51 -11.93 -4.36
N MET A 106 -3.41 -12.46 -3.14
CA MET A 106 -4.50 -13.09 -2.42
C MET A 106 -4.69 -12.34 -1.11
N GLU A 107 -5.91 -11.88 -0.86
CA GLU A 107 -6.29 -11.12 0.33
C GLU A 107 -7.42 -11.88 1.03
N LEU A 108 -7.27 -12.15 2.34
CA LEU A 108 -8.34 -12.70 3.17
C LEU A 108 -9.29 -11.56 3.53
N LEU A 109 -10.57 -11.73 3.25
CA LEU A 109 -11.63 -10.81 3.64
C LEU A 109 -12.13 -11.20 5.04
N ASP A 110 -12.42 -10.19 5.85
CA ASP A 110 -12.93 -10.38 7.20
C ASP A 110 -14.44 -10.64 7.11
N THR A 111 -14.84 -11.90 7.29
CA THR A 111 -16.24 -12.35 7.24
C THR A 111 -16.87 -12.49 8.63
N GLU A 112 -16.10 -12.27 9.70
CA GLU A 112 -16.64 -12.39 11.05
C GLU A 112 -17.54 -11.17 11.36
N GLU A 113 -18.85 -11.44 11.46
CA GLU A 113 -19.86 -10.51 11.99
C GLU A 113 -19.61 -10.25 13.49
N ASP A 114 -18.61 -9.43 13.84
CA ASP A 114 -18.46 -8.95 15.21
C ASP A 114 -17.97 -7.50 15.32
N ASN A 115 -18.18 -6.70 14.26
CA ASN A 115 -18.24 -5.24 14.38
C ASN A 115 -19.70 -4.79 14.53
N SER A 116 -20.47 -5.43 15.42
CA SER A 116 -21.73 -4.88 15.88
C SER A 116 -21.42 -3.59 16.66
N ASP A 117 -21.97 -2.47 16.19
CA ASP A 117 -21.93 -1.15 16.84
C ASP A 117 -22.80 -1.14 18.13
N GLU A 118 -22.88 -2.25 18.87
CA GLU A 118 -23.48 -2.29 20.21
C GLU A 118 -22.43 -1.82 21.24
N PRO A 119 -22.80 -0.91 22.16
CA PRO A 119 -21.84 -0.33 23.08
C PRO A 119 -21.40 -1.39 24.09
N ALA A 120 -20.30 -2.07 23.79
CA ALA A 120 -19.58 -2.87 24.76
C ALA A 120 -19.22 -1.97 25.96
N GLU A 121 -19.94 -2.17 27.07
CA GLU A 121 -19.73 -1.67 28.43
C GLU A 121 -18.67 -0.56 28.60
N ALA A 122 -19.12 0.67 28.83
CA ALA A 122 -18.28 1.84 29.14
C ALA A 122 -17.30 1.62 30.33
N GLU A 123 -17.51 0.60 31.17
CA GLU A 123 -16.60 0.21 32.25
C GLU A 123 -15.31 -0.46 31.77
N ARG A 124 -15.30 -1.14 30.61
CA ARG A 124 -14.06 -1.70 30.05
C ARG A 124 -13.19 -0.63 29.39
N TRP A 125 -13.77 0.50 28.99
CA TRP A 125 -13.04 1.61 28.40
C TRP A 125 -12.13 2.31 29.40
N SER A 126 -12.63 2.59 30.61
CA SER A 126 -11.83 3.19 31.67
C SER A 126 -10.68 2.28 32.11
N ASP A 127 -10.92 0.96 32.15
CA ASP A 127 -9.88 -0.03 32.43
C ASP A 127 -8.85 -0.15 31.29
N TYR A 128 -9.29 -0.14 30.02
CA TYR A 128 -8.38 -0.11 28.87
C TYR A 128 -7.51 1.15 28.84
N VAL A 129 -8.11 2.34 29.00
CA VAL A 129 -7.37 3.61 29.03
C VAL A 129 -6.42 3.67 30.23
N GLY A 130 -6.87 3.20 31.40
CA GLY A 130 -6.03 3.09 32.59
C GLY A 130 -4.83 2.17 32.37
N ARG A 131 -5.02 1.03 31.72
CA ARG A 131 -3.93 0.11 31.33
C ARG A 131 -3.03 0.71 30.25
N TYR A 132 -3.58 1.40 29.24
CA TYR A 132 -2.80 1.99 28.15
C TYR A 132 -1.88 3.12 28.63
N LEU A 133 -2.34 3.94 29.58
CA LEU A 133 -1.56 5.05 30.15
C LEU A 133 -0.52 4.60 31.18
N ASN A 134 -0.74 3.44 31.82
CA ASN A 134 0.19 2.87 32.79
C ASN A 134 1.20 1.94 32.09
N SER A 135 2.46 2.36 32.02
CA SER A 135 3.56 1.63 31.36
C SER A 135 3.91 0.25 31.96
N ASP A 136 3.30 -0.11 33.10
CA ASP A 136 3.45 -1.42 33.77
C ASP A 136 2.36 -2.44 33.39
N SER A 137 1.46 -2.11 32.45
CA SER A 137 0.29 -2.93 32.10
C SER A 137 0.55 -4.13 31.19
N ALA A 138 1.79 -4.34 30.72
CA ALA A 138 2.09 -5.48 29.88
C ALA A 138 1.99 -6.77 30.72
N SER A 139 1.00 -7.63 30.41
CA SER A 139 0.81 -8.90 31.12
C SER A 139 2.10 -9.73 31.08
N PRO A 140 2.37 -10.55 32.12
CA PRO A 140 3.57 -11.38 32.15
C PRO A 140 3.65 -12.30 30.92
N GLU A 141 2.52 -12.82 30.41
CA GLU A 141 2.50 -13.63 29.19
C GLU A 141 2.88 -12.81 27.94
N LEU A 142 2.39 -11.56 27.84
CA LEU A 142 2.75 -10.67 26.73
C LEU A 142 4.24 -10.30 26.77
N ARG A 143 4.81 -10.08 27.97
CA ARG A 143 6.24 -9.81 28.15
C ARG A 143 7.09 -11.00 27.73
N GLU A 144 6.67 -12.21 28.08
CA GLU A 144 7.34 -13.45 27.68
C GLU A 144 7.25 -13.67 26.17
N HIS A 145 6.09 -13.47 25.56
CA HIS A 145 5.90 -13.57 24.11
C HIS A 145 6.75 -12.54 23.34
N LEU A 146 6.76 -11.29 23.78
CA LEU A 146 7.58 -10.22 23.19
C LEU A 146 9.09 -10.47 23.37
N SER A 147 9.49 -11.24 24.39
CA SER A 147 10.88 -11.65 24.58
C SER A 147 11.32 -12.70 23.55
N GLN A 148 10.42 -13.60 23.15
CA GLN A 148 10.68 -14.60 22.12
C GLN A 148 10.55 -14.03 20.70
N LYS A 149 9.60 -13.12 20.48
CA LYS A 149 9.33 -12.51 19.18
C LYS A 149 9.18 -10.99 19.31
N PRO A 150 10.29 -10.24 19.41
CA PRO A 150 10.23 -8.81 19.56
C PRO A 150 9.61 -8.17 18.31
N VAL A 151 8.49 -7.45 18.50
CA VAL A 151 7.75 -6.73 17.45
C VAL A 151 8.63 -5.71 16.71
N PHE A 152 9.67 -5.21 17.38
CA PHE A 152 10.67 -4.33 16.79
C PHE A 152 12.01 -5.04 16.61
N LEU A 153 12.52 -5.05 15.38
CA LEU A 153 13.88 -5.53 15.10
C LEU A 153 14.90 -4.79 15.98
N PRO A 154 15.77 -5.50 16.74
CA PRO A 154 16.75 -4.89 17.66
C PRO A 154 17.63 -3.81 17.02
N ARG A 155 17.90 -3.90 15.71
CA ARG A 155 18.66 -2.88 14.96
C ARG A 155 18.00 -1.49 14.97
N ASN A 156 16.66 -1.44 14.97
CA ASN A 156 15.90 -0.20 15.00
C ASN A 156 15.80 0.35 16.43
N LEU A 157 15.67 -0.54 17.43
CA LEU A 157 15.64 -0.22 18.86
C LEU A 157 16.95 0.40 19.36
N ARG A 158 18.12 -0.09 18.94
CA ARG A 158 19.42 0.51 19.32
C ARG A 158 19.53 1.97 18.90
N ARG A 159 19.02 2.30 17.71
CA ARG A 159 19.05 3.67 17.18
C ARG A 159 18.09 4.59 17.94
N ILE A 160 16.91 4.08 18.31
CA ILE A 160 15.92 4.80 19.12
C ILE A 160 16.45 5.02 20.54
N ARG A 161 16.96 3.97 21.21
CA ARG A 161 17.52 4.05 22.57
C ARG A 161 18.71 5.01 22.69
N LYS A 162 19.57 5.08 21.67
CA LYS A 162 20.69 6.04 21.65
C LYS A 162 20.21 7.49 21.54
N CYS A 163 19.16 7.74 20.75
CA CYS A 163 18.51 9.06 20.68
C CYS A 163 17.78 9.41 21.99
N GLN A 164 17.11 8.44 22.61
CA GLN A 164 16.36 8.63 23.85
C GLN A 164 17.27 8.94 25.04
N ARG A 165 18.36 8.20 25.24
CA ARG A 165 19.35 8.50 26.30
C ARG A 165 20.03 9.85 26.12
N GLY A 166 20.34 10.23 24.88
CA GLY A 166 20.88 11.55 24.59
C GLY A 166 19.88 12.67 24.88
N TRP A 167 18.58 12.40 24.75
CA TRP A 167 17.50 13.33 25.05
C TRP A 167 17.23 13.45 26.56
N GLU A 168 17.20 12.33 27.29
CA GLU A 168 17.12 12.31 28.76
C GLU A 168 18.29 13.08 29.37
N GLN A 169 19.51 12.93 28.84
CA GLN A 169 20.68 13.70 29.26
C GLN A 169 20.53 15.20 28.96
N LEU A 170 20.07 15.58 27.76
CA LEU A 170 19.85 16.98 27.38
C LEU A 170 18.74 17.64 28.20
N GLN A 171 17.70 16.88 28.56
CA GLN A 171 16.58 17.34 29.37
C GLN A 171 17.03 17.50 30.83
N GLN A 172 17.82 16.57 31.36
CA GLN A 172 18.46 16.69 32.68
C GLN A 172 19.44 17.88 32.74
N GLU A 173 20.19 18.14 31.66
CA GLU A 173 21.07 19.32 31.54
C GLU A 173 20.31 20.64 31.38
N ARG A 174 19.12 20.63 30.77
CA ARG A 174 18.22 21.80 30.73
C ARG A 174 17.58 22.07 32.08
N MET A 175 17.23 21.02 32.82
CA MET A 175 16.60 21.13 34.13
C MET A 175 17.61 21.45 35.24
N SER A 176 18.90 21.11 35.08
CA SER A 176 19.97 21.45 36.03
C SER A 176 20.54 22.87 35.86
N LYS A 177 20.21 23.57 34.76
CA LYS A 177 20.52 24.98 34.59
C LYS A 177 19.34 25.81 35.12
N VAL A 178 19.61 26.56 36.19
CA VAL A 178 18.70 27.55 36.82
C VAL A 178 18.01 28.41 35.75
N PRO A 179 16.70 28.72 35.87
CA PRO A 179 15.97 29.42 34.83
C PRO A 179 16.44 30.87 34.75
N SER A 180 17.28 31.20 33.76
CA SER A 180 17.45 32.58 33.33
C SER A 180 16.41 32.87 32.27
N ASP A 181 15.53 33.83 32.56
CA ASP A 181 14.53 34.39 31.66
C ASP A 181 15.07 34.60 30.24
N THR A 182 14.77 33.65 29.37
CA THR A 182 14.70 33.87 27.93
C THR A 182 13.62 32.92 27.45
N SER A 183 12.40 33.45 27.39
CA SER A 183 11.26 32.91 26.67
C SER A 183 11.61 32.81 25.18
N HIS A 184 12.46 31.84 24.83
CA HIS A 184 12.49 31.33 23.47
C HIS A 184 11.34 30.34 23.32
N ASP A 185 10.21 30.94 22.98
CA ASP A 185 9.02 30.35 22.39
C ASP A 185 9.41 29.45 21.19
N GLY A 186 9.74 28.20 21.51
CA GLY A 186 10.01 27.12 20.57
C GLY A 186 9.39 25.80 21.04
N SER A 187 8.54 25.88 22.06
CA SER A 187 7.51 24.90 22.32
C SER A 187 6.40 25.19 21.33
N SER A 188 6.56 24.71 20.09
CA SER A 188 5.41 24.53 19.22
C SER A 188 4.46 23.63 20.00
N GLU A 189 3.46 24.23 20.64
CA GLU A 189 2.36 23.55 21.31
C GLU A 189 1.91 22.44 20.37
N LEU A 190 2.08 21.19 20.81
CA LEU A 190 1.55 20.01 20.15
C LEU A 190 0.04 20.17 20.19
N LYS A 191 -0.50 20.79 19.14
CA LYS A 191 -1.91 21.14 19.02
C LYS A 191 -2.62 20.02 18.27
N MET A 192 -2.28 18.77 18.57
CA MET A 192 -3.02 17.62 18.09
C MET A 192 -4.22 17.38 18.98
N GLU A 193 -5.37 17.85 18.52
CA GLU A 193 -6.66 17.65 19.17
C GLU A 193 -7.32 16.38 18.61
N CYS A 194 -7.74 15.48 19.49
CA CYS A 194 -8.49 14.29 19.12
C CYS A 194 -9.80 14.24 19.89
N MET A 195 -10.85 13.79 19.20
CA MET A 195 -12.18 13.59 19.77
C MET A 195 -12.48 12.10 19.76
N PHE A 196 -12.85 11.56 20.92
CA PHE A 196 -13.24 10.17 21.06
C PHE A 196 -14.74 10.04 20.90
N LYS A 197 -15.19 9.30 19.89
CA LYS A 197 -16.59 8.92 19.76
C LYS A 197 -16.87 7.74 20.67
N LEU A 198 -17.34 8.01 21.88
CA LEU A 198 -17.66 7.02 22.92
C LEU A 198 -18.51 5.84 22.43
N ASN A 199 -19.43 6.06 21.48
CA ASN A 199 -20.32 5.01 20.98
C ASN A 199 -19.68 4.07 19.95
N SER A 200 -18.56 4.48 19.33
CA SER A 200 -17.92 3.72 18.24
C SER A 200 -16.47 3.39 18.52
N TYR A 201 -15.96 3.79 19.70
CA TYR A 201 -14.55 3.72 20.10
C TYR A 201 -13.55 4.30 19.10
N LYS A 202 -14.01 5.07 18.11
CA LYS A 202 -13.19 5.69 17.07
C LYS A 202 -12.63 7.01 17.58
N MET A 203 -11.30 7.10 17.57
CA MET A 203 -10.59 8.36 17.73
C MET A 203 -10.62 9.12 16.40
N VAL A 204 -11.14 10.34 16.42
CA VAL A 204 -11.20 11.23 15.25
C VAL A 204 -10.32 12.43 15.51
N TYR A 205 -9.35 12.69 14.64
CA TYR A 205 -8.52 13.88 14.73
C TYR A 205 -9.30 15.10 14.25
N VAL A 206 -9.18 16.22 14.96
CA VAL A 206 -9.82 17.47 14.56
C VAL A 206 -9.12 18.00 13.31
N CYS A 207 -9.89 18.40 12.30
CA CYS A 207 -9.29 18.93 11.07
C CYS A 207 -8.46 20.17 11.39
N LYS A 208 -7.22 20.22 10.87
CA LYS A 208 -6.19 21.26 11.10
C LYS A 208 -5.48 21.22 12.46
N SER A 209 -5.66 20.15 13.25
CA SER A 209 -4.92 19.88 14.47
C SER A 209 -3.89 18.75 14.24
N GLU A 210 -3.13 18.79 13.15
CA GLU A 210 -2.21 17.70 12.79
C GLU A 210 -0.79 18.03 13.27
N ASP A 211 -0.23 17.16 14.13
CA ASP A 211 1.17 17.22 14.50
C ASP A 211 2.01 16.29 13.62
N TYR A 212 3.07 16.83 13.04
CA TYR A 212 4.00 16.07 12.21
C TYR A 212 5.12 15.47 13.05
N MET A 213 5.07 14.16 13.26
CA MET A 213 6.14 13.45 13.95
C MET A 213 7.31 13.12 13.01
N TYR A 214 8.41 13.85 13.15
CA TYR A 214 9.68 13.51 12.51
C TYR A 214 10.60 12.80 13.49
N ARG A 215 11.38 11.81 13.00
CA ARG A 215 12.49 11.28 13.81
C ARG A 215 13.45 12.42 14.13
N HIS A 216 13.90 12.53 15.38
CA HIS A 216 14.87 13.55 15.78
C HIS A 216 16.09 13.54 14.83
N THR A 217 16.53 14.71 14.37
CA THR A 217 17.55 14.95 13.30
C THR A 217 17.14 14.56 11.87
N ALA A 218 15.94 14.07 11.60
CA ALA A 218 15.52 13.69 10.24
C ALA A 218 15.60 14.87 9.27
N LEU A 219 15.11 16.04 9.67
CA LEU A 219 15.17 17.26 8.87
C LEU A 219 16.62 17.72 8.66
N THR A 220 17.43 17.74 9.72
CA THR A 220 18.86 18.08 9.62
C THR A 220 19.62 17.14 8.68
N ARG A 221 19.37 15.84 8.78
CA ARG A 221 19.94 14.83 7.88
C ARG A 221 19.43 14.98 6.45
N ALA A 222 18.15 15.31 6.28
CA ALA A 222 17.57 15.57 4.96
C ALA A 222 18.29 16.76 4.32
N HIS A 223 18.46 17.88 5.03
CA HIS A 223 19.20 19.04 4.54
C HIS A 223 20.66 18.70 4.18
N GLN A 224 21.39 17.99 5.03
CA GLN A 224 22.79 17.59 4.75
C GLN A 224 22.92 16.65 3.55
N SER A 225 21.94 15.78 3.33
CA SER A 225 21.97 14.80 2.23
C SER A 225 21.29 15.29 0.96
N GLN A 226 20.49 16.36 1.02
CA GLN A 226 19.67 16.88 -0.07
C GLN A 226 20.48 17.11 -1.34
N GLN A 227 21.61 17.81 -1.24
CA GLN A 227 22.47 18.08 -2.40
C GLN A 227 22.96 16.80 -3.07
N ARG A 228 23.50 15.86 -2.29
CA ARG A 228 24.04 14.59 -2.82
C ARG A 228 22.95 13.74 -3.47
N VAL A 229 21.78 13.66 -2.82
CA VAL A 229 20.64 12.87 -3.30
C VAL A 229 20.07 13.48 -4.57
N ASN A 230 19.78 14.78 -4.58
CA ASN A 230 19.24 15.48 -5.75
C ASN A 230 20.17 15.34 -6.96
N THR A 231 21.46 15.61 -6.81
CA THR A 231 22.42 15.50 -7.91
C THR A 231 22.51 14.06 -8.43
N ARG A 232 22.51 13.06 -7.54
CA ARG A 232 22.58 11.65 -7.95
C ARG A 232 21.33 11.21 -8.71
N LEU A 233 20.14 11.53 -8.18
CA LEU A 233 18.87 11.16 -8.81
C LEU A 233 18.69 11.87 -10.15
N HIS A 234 19.06 13.15 -10.21
CA HIS A 234 19.02 13.93 -11.44
C HIS A 234 19.95 13.36 -12.51
N ARG A 235 21.20 12.99 -12.17
CA ARG A 235 22.11 12.31 -13.11
C ARG A 235 21.56 10.99 -13.62
N ARG A 236 20.98 10.17 -12.73
CA ARG A 236 20.37 8.90 -13.12
C ARG A 236 19.19 9.11 -14.08
N PHE A 237 18.36 10.11 -13.82
CA PHE A 237 17.25 10.47 -14.68
C PHE A 237 17.74 10.93 -16.07
N HIS A 238 18.74 11.82 -16.12
CA HIS A 238 19.32 12.28 -17.38
C HIS A 238 19.96 11.15 -18.19
N ALA A 239 20.71 10.25 -17.55
CA ALA A 239 21.28 9.10 -18.25
C ALA A 239 20.19 8.21 -18.89
N TRP A 240 19.08 7.99 -18.19
CA TRP A 240 17.93 7.27 -18.72
C TRP A 240 17.27 8.04 -19.88
N LEU A 241 17.02 9.34 -19.70
CA LEU A 241 16.39 10.20 -20.72
C LEU A 241 17.24 10.27 -21.99
N ASP A 242 18.55 10.45 -21.87
CA ASP A 242 19.48 10.51 -23.00
C ASP A 242 19.53 9.18 -23.75
N SER A 243 19.51 8.06 -23.04
CA SER A 243 19.41 6.73 -23.66
C SER A 243 18.11 6.55 -24.41
N TRP A 244 16.98 6.92 -23.79
CA TRP A 244 15.66 6.83 -24.41
C TRP A 244 15.56 7.74 -25.65
N ALA A 245 16.03 8.97 -25.55
CA ALA A 245 16.00 9.94 -26.64
C ALA A 245 16.82 9.48 -27.86
N LYS A 246 17.98 8.87 -27.64
CA LYS A 246 18.80 8.31 -28.73
C LYS A 246 18.09 7.18 -29.49
N GLU A 247 17.27 6.40 -28.81
CA GLU A 247 16.56 5.26 -29.43
C GLU A 247 15.25 5.69 -30.10
N HIS A 248 14.59 6.74 -29.60
CA HIS A 248 13.21 7.07 -29.98
C HIS A 248 13.02 8.42 -30.69
N VAL A 249 14.04 9.30 -30.70
CA VAL A 249 13.91 10.66 -31.24
C VAL A 249 14.91 10.86 -32.39
N THR A 250 14.39 11.09 -33.60
CA THR A 250 15.22 11.45 -34.75
C THR A 250 15.70 12.90 -34.65
N SER A 251 16.77 13.24 -35.38
CA SER A 251 17.32 14.60 -35.40
C SER A 251 16.28 15.63 -35.84
N ASP A 252 15.45 15.29 -36.85
CA ASP A 252 14.39 16.15 -37.37
C ASP A 252 13.30 16.39 -36.33
N MET A 253 12.86 15.34 -35.63
CA MET A 253 11.87 15.47 -34.55
C MET A 253 12.37 16.37 -33.41
N ALA A 254 13.65 16.24 -33.04
CA ALA A 254 14.26 17.10 -32.03
C ALA A 254 14.35 18.56 -32.48
N ALA A 255 14.73 18.80 -33.74
CA ALA A 255 14.79 20.13 -34.33
C ALA A 255 13.41 20.79 -34.40
N ASP A 256 12.39 20.03 -34.81
CA ASP A 256 11.01 20.51 -34.90
C ASP A 256 10.41 20.80 -33.53
N ASN A 257 10.66 19.94 -32.53
CA ASN A 257 10.25 20.19 -31.16
C ASN A 257 10.89 21.47 -30.60
N ARG A 258 12.19 21.69 -30.89
CA ARG A 258 12.89 22.92 -30.48
C ARG A 258 12.31 24.16 -31.14
N LYS A 259 12.04 24.12 -32.45
CA LYS A 259 11.40 25.24 -33.19
C LYS A 259 10.02 25.56 -32.62
N TRP A 260 9.23 24.53 -32.31
CA TRP A 260 7.93 24.68 -31.65
C TRP A 260 8.07 25.32 -30.27
N LEU A 261 8.95 24.81 -29.42
CA LEU A 261 9.18 25.32 -28.07
C LEU A 261 9.63 26.80 -28.07
N MET A 262 10.45 27.19 -29.05
CA MET A 262 10.97 28.54 -29.18
C MET A 262 9.98 29.54 -29.80
N GLY A 263 8.83 29.07 -30.31
CA GLY A 263 7.84 29.91 -30.97
C GLY A 263 8.20 30.27 -32.42
N GLU A 264 9.09 29.51 -33.05
CA GLU A 264 9.55 29.73 -34.43
C GLU A 264 8.62 29.09 -35.49
N ARG A 265 7.67 28.25 -35.07
CA ARG A 265 6.70 27.58 -35.94
C ARG A 265 5.49 28.47 -36.22
N ARG A 266 5.15 28.68 -37.49
CA ARG A 266 4.20 29.74 -37.93
C ARG A 266 2.81 29.27 -38.36
N GLU A 267 2.52 27.97 -38.46
CA GLU A 267 1.20 27.52 -38.91
C GLU A 267 0.26 27.20 -37.75
N GLY A 268 -0.84 27.96 -37.65
CA GLY A 268 -1.98 27.68 -36.76
C GLY A 268 -1.80 28.03 -35.28
N LEU A 269 -0.65 28.59 -34.86
CA LEU A 269 -0.36 28.95 -33.47
C LEU A 269 -0.22 30.46 -33.27
N LEU A 270 -0.59 30.94 -32.08
CA LEU A 270 -0.42 32.34 -31.70
C LEU A 270 1.07 32.74 -31.69
N PRO A 271 1.44 33.92 -32.23
CA PRO A 271 2.81 34.38 -32.24
C PRO A 271 3.32 34.58 -30.80
N CYS A 272 4.28 33.76 -30.40
CA CYS A 272 4.92 33.83 -29.11
C CYS A 272 6.45 33.82 -29.24
N THR A 273 7.13 34.38 -28.24
CA THR A 273 8.59 34.35 -28.14
C THR A 273 8.96 33.70 -26.83
N THR A 274 9.62 32.54 -26.90
CA THR A 274 10.11 31.84 -25.71
C THR A 274 11.56 32.22 -25.45
N THR A 275 11.86 32.62 -24.23
CA THR A 275 13.22 32.90 -23.75
C THR A 275 13.65 31.83 -22.76
N CYS A 276 14.88 31.34 -22.86
CA CYS A 276 15.45 30.33 -21.97
C CYS A 276 16.49 30.98 -21.06
N HIS A 277 16.34 30.81 -19.75
CA HIS A 277 17.28 31.31 -18.74
C HIS A 277 17.78 30.14 -17.90
N PRO A 278 19.05 29.74 -18.03
CA PRO A 278 19.66 28.76 -17.16
C PRO A 278 19.68 29.27 -15.70
N LYS A 279 19.25 28.45 -14.75
CA LYS A 279 19.26 28.75 -13.32
C LYS A 279 19.66 27.52 -12.52
N VAL A 280 20.40 27.72 -11.44
CA VAL A 280 20.64 26.65 -10.46
C VAL A 280 19.48 26.64 -9.46
N LEU A 281 18.74 25.54 -9.41
CA LEU A 281 17.68 25.32 -8.42
C LEU A 281 17.99 24.04 -7.64
N HIS A 282 18.05 24.13 -6.32
CA HIS A 282 18.35 22.99 -5.44
C HIS A 282 19.56 22.16 -5.90
N TYR A 283 20.67 22.85 -6.22
CA TYR A 283 21.95 22.26 -6.66
C TYR A 283 21.93 21.61 -8.06
N ILE A 284 20.87 21.84 -8.84
CA ILE A 284 20.69 21.32 -10.19
C ILE A 284 20.61 22.47 -11.20
N ASN A 285 21.28 22.33 -12.34
CA ASN A 285 21.12 23.26 -13.46
C ASN A 285 19.80 22.99 -14.17
N VAL A 286 18.88 23.95 -14.14
CA VAL A 286 17.57 23.88 -14.80
C VAL A 286 17.42 25.02 -15.80
N ASN A 287 16.69 24.77 -16.89
CA ASN A 287 16.34 25.78 -17.87
C ASN A 287 14.97 26.36 -17.54
N LYS A 288 14.91 27.65 -17.21
CA LYS A 288 13.65 28.36 -16.99
C LYS A 288 13.20 28.99 -18.31
N PHE A 289 12.12 28.48 -18.86
CA PHE A 289 11.49 29.04 -20.05
C PHE A 289 10.45 30.09 -19.67
N ARG A 290 10.45 31.22 -20.38
CA ARG A 290 9.42 32.26 -20.27
C ARG A 290 8.89 32.55 -21.67
N VAL A 291 7.60 32.30 -21.86
CA VAL A 291 6.86 32.59 -23.09
C VAL A 291 6.26 33.98 -22.98
N LYS A 292 6.48 34.82 -23.99
CA LYS A 292 5.80 36.11 -24.17
C LYS A 292 4.93 36.01 -25.41
N TYR A 293 3.63 36.22 -25.25
CA TYR A 293 2.72 36.37 -26.38
C TYR A 293 2.74 37.83 -26.82
N ARG A 294 2.70 38.08 -28.13
CA ARG A 294 2.44 39.42 -28.62
C ARG A 294 0.95 39.71 -28.39
N THR A 295 0.66 40.64 -27.49
CA THR A 295 -0.69 41.23 -27.40
C THR A 295 -0.98 41.93 -28.72
N LEU A 296 -2.13 41.61 -29.32
CA LEU A 296 -2.71 42.35 -30.44
C LEU A 296 -2.97 43.81 -30.04
#